data_AF-A0A9R1HG76-F1
#
_entry.id   AF-A0A9R1HG76-F1
#
_cell.length_a   1.000
_cell.length_b   1.000
_cell.length_c   1.000
_cell.angle_alpha   90.00
_cell.angle_beta   90.00
_cell.angle_gamma   90.00
#
_symmetry.space_group_name_H-M   'P 1'
#
loop_
_entity.id
_entity.type
_entity.pdbx_description
1 polymer ?
#
loop_
_entity_poly.entity_id
_entity_poly.type
_entity_poly.pdbx_seq_one_letter_code
_entity_poly.pdbx_strand_id
1 'polypeptide(L)'
;VLRKRWFLLDKRRTEEWEARERFSSVELADKNFKIDDLELTPEEMEMYIDLHPFTNTTPYTVVETMSVAKVVVLFRSVVLRHMLIMPKFQGPE
;
A
#
# COMPACT_ATOMS: atom_id res chain seq x y z
N VAL A 1 -5.42 -1.51 -10.19
CA VAL A 1 -4.25 -1.57 -11.09
C VAL A 1 -4.24 -2.84 -11.92
N LEU A 2 -4.17 -4.02 -11.29
CA LEU A 2 -4.18 -5.33 -11.96
C LEU A 2 -5.32 -5.52 -12.98
N ARG A 3 -6.56 -5.19 -12.60
CA ARG A 3 -7.74 -5.26 -13.49
C ARG A 3 -7.58 -4.45 -14.79
N LYS A 4 -6.87 -3.33 -14.74
CA LYS A 4 -6.63 -2.46 -15.91
C LYS A 4 -5.34 -2.83 -16.67
N ARG A 5 -4.63 -3.90 -16.24
CA ARG A 5 -3.33 -4.33 -16.79
C ARG A 5 -2.33 -3.18 -16.97
N TRP A 6 -2.30 -2.27 -16.00
CA TRP A 6 -1.40 -1.13 -16.03
C TRP A 6 -0.06 -1.51 -15.40
N PHE A 7 0.79 -2.08 -16.24
CA PHE A 7 2.13 -2.53 -15.90
C PHE A 7 3.18 -1.63 -16.56
N LEU A 8 4.36 -1.55 -15.94
CA LEU A 8 5.51 -0.79 -16.39
C LEU A 8 6.59 -1.76 -16.84
N LEU A 9 7.19 -1.51 -18.01
CA LEU A 9 8.33 -2.29 -18.50
C LEU A 9 9.58 -2.04 -17.64
N ASP A 10 9.77 -0.80 -17.20
CA ASP A 10 10.89 -0.38 -16.37
C ASP A 10 10.42 0.05 -14.98
N LYS A 11 11.29 -0.15 -13.99
CA LYS A 11 11.06 0.34 -12.63
C LYS A 11 11.20 1.87 -12.60
N ARG A 12 10.06 2.57 -12.61
CA ARG A 12 9.98 4.02 -12.43
C ARG A 12 8.95 4.41 -11.38
N ARG A 13 9.09 5.61 -10.82
CA ARG A 13 8.06 6.24 -10.01
C ARG A 13 7.10 6.97 -10.95
N THR A 14 5.81 6.70 -10.80
CA THR A 14 4.75 7.32 -11.56
C THR A 14 4.33 8.61 -10.86
N GLU A 15 4.15 9.67 -11.65
CA GLU A 15 3.66 10.94 -11.15
C GLU A 15 2.19 10.84 -10.72
N GLU A 16 1.81 11.63 -9.72
CA GLU A 16 0.47 11.53 -9.12
C GLU A 16 -0.65 11.86 -10.12
N TRP A 17 -0.40 12.79 -11.05
CA TRP A 17 -1.38 13.17 -12.06
C TRP A 17 -1.62 12.03 -13.08
N GLU A 18 -0.59 11.27 -13.46
CA GLU A 18 -0.75 10.11 -14.36
C GLU A 18 -1.69 9.07 -13.74
N ALA A 19 -1.54 8.82 -12.44
CA ALA A 19 -2.39 7.88 -11.71
C ALA A 19 -3.83 8.41 -11.58
N ARG A 20 -4.00 9.71 -11.29
CA ARG A 20 -5.33 10.34 -11.14
C ARG A 20 -6.13 10.40 -12.43
N GLU A 21 -5.47 10.58 -13.59
CA GLU A 21 -6.14 10.54 -14.88
C GLU A 21 -6.67 9.14 -15.22
N ARG A 22 -5.96 8.10 -14.74
CA ARG A 22 -6.22 6.71 -15.11
C ARG A 22 -7.09 5.94 -14.11
N PHE A 23 -7.15 6.38 -12.86
CA PHE A 23 -7.91 5.73 -11.78
C PHE A 23 -8.79 6.72 -11.03
N SER A 24 -10.09 6.42 -10.98
CA SER A 24 -11.01 7.13 -10.10
C SER A 24 -11.04 6.51 -8.70
N SER A 25 -11.39 7.31 -7.69
CA SER A 25 -11.52 6.82 -6.31
C SER A 25 -12.59 5.73 -6.16
N VAL A 26 -13.66 5.79 -6.97
CA VAL A 26 -14.74 4.79 -6.95
C VAL A 26 -14.24 3.44 -7.47
N GLU A 27 -13.48 3.43 -8.56
CA GLU A 27 -12.90 2.20 -9.10
C GLU A 27 -11.91 1.55 -8.15
N LEU A 28 -11.12 2.35 -7.41
CA LEU A 28 -10.15 1.84 -6.44
C LEU A 28 -10.82 1.30 -5.16
N ALA A 29 -12.00 1.81 -4.82
CA ALA A 29 -12.77 1.35 -3.66
C ALA A 29 -13.61 0.09 -3.94
N ASP A 30 -13.75 -0.30 -5.21
CA ASP A 30 -14.51 -1.46 -5.63
C ASP A 30 -13.86 -2.77 -5.13
N LYS A 31 -14.63 -3.55 -4.36
CA LYS A 31 -14.22 -4.82 -3.75
C LYS A 31 -14.90 -6.03 -4.36
N ASN A 32 -15.66 -5.85 -5.46
CA ASN A 32 -16.44 -6.93 -6.06
C ASN A 32 -15.60 -7.90 -6.91
N PHE A 33 -14.28 -7.82 -6.84
CA PHE A 33 -13.35 -8.62 -7.61
C PHE A 33 -12.53 -9.54 -6.69
N LYS A 34 -12.43 -10.83 -7.04
CA LYS A 34 -11.57 -11.79 -6.34
C LYS A 34 -10.23 -11.90 -7.05
N ILE A 35 -9.17 -12.10 -6.28
CA ILE A 35 -7.82 -12.27 -6.82
C ILE A 35 -7.73 -13.55 -7.66
N ASP A 36 -8.46 -14.59 -7.29
CA ASP A 36 -8.48 -15.89 -7.99
C ASP A 36 -9.04 -15.80 -9.41
N ASP A 37 -9.82 -14.76 -9.72
CA ASP A 37 -10.37 -14.53 -11.07
C ASP A 37 -9.36 -13.83 -12.00
N LEU A 38 -8.15 -13.51 -11.52
CA LEU A 38 -7.13 -12.80 -12.29
C LEU A 38 -6.14 -13.78 -12.95
N GLU A 39 -6.21 -13.88 -14.28
CA GLU A 39 -5.20 -14.57 -15.08
C GLU A 39 -4.14 -13.58 -15.58
N LEU A 40 -2.89 -13.77 -15.15
CA LEU A 40 -1.72 -13.02 -15.59
C LEU A 40 -0.85 -13.89 -16.49
N THR A 41 -0.37 -13.34 -17.60
CA THR A 41 0.57 -14.06 -18.46
C THR A 41 1.97 -14.08 -17.83
N PRO A 42 2.85 -15.03 -18.23
CA PRO A 42 4.24 -15.03 -17.77
C PRO A 42 4.96 -13.70 -18.05
N GLU A 43 4.67 -13.05 -19.18
CA GLU A 43 5.26 -11.77 -19.53
C GLU A 43 4.78 -10.64 -18.61
N GLU A 44 3.50 -10.63 -18.22
CA GLU A 44 2.94 -9.64 -17.29
C GLU A 44 3.51 -9.79 -15.88
N MET A 45 3.82 -11.03 -15.46
CA MET A 45 4.44 -11.33 -14.18
C MET A 45 5.88 -10.79 -14.07
N GLU A 46 6.56 -10.59 -15.20
CA GLU A 46 7.91 -10.00 -15.26
C GLU A 46 7.89 -8.46 -15.36
N MET A 47 6.71 -7.84 -15.36
CA MET A 47 6.56 -6.38 -15.40
C MET A 47 6.47 -5.77 -14.00
N TYR A 48 6.61 -4.44 -13.92
CA TYR A 48 6.56 -3.68 -12.67
C TYR A 48 5.21 -3.01 -12.46
N ILE A 49 4.84 -2.83 -11.19
CA ILE A 49 3.73 -1.96 -10.77
C ILE A 49 4.27 -0.93 -9.80
N ASP A 50 4.05 0.34 -10.09
CA ASP A 50 4.28 1.38 -9.10
C ASP A 50 3.05 1.51 -8.17
N LEU A 51 3.24 1.12 -6.90
CA LEU A 51 2.23 1.27 -5.85
C LEU A 51 2.33 2.61 -5.12
N HIS A 52 3.37 3.40 -5.36
CA HIS A 52 3.58 4.68 -4.69
C HIS A 52 2.36 5.62 -4.75
N PRO A 53 1.71 5.87 -5.90
CA PRO A 53 0.56 6.79 -5.95
C PRO A 53 -0.71 6.22 -5.31
N PHE A 54 -0.74 4.93 -4.96
CA PHE A 54 -1.93 4.25 -4.41
C PHE A 54 -1.82 3.92 -2.92
N THR A 55 -0.64 4.09 -2.34
CA THR A 55 -0.36 3.72 -0.94
C THR A 55 -0.37 4.94 -0.04
N ASN A 56 -0.75 4.73 1.23
CA ASN A 56 -0.58 5.76 2.24
C ASN A 56 0.91 5.95 2.54
N THR A 57 1.46 7.10 2.21
CA THR A 57 2.88 7.44 2.43
C THR A 57 3.18 7.82 3.88
N THR A 58 2.16 8.08 4.69
CA THR A 58 2.26 8.47 6.10
C THR A 58 1.36 7.58 6.99
N PRO A 59 1.64 6.25 7.04
CA PRO A 59 0.93 5.36 7.95
C PRO A 59 1.21 5.72 9.41
N TYR A 60 0.26 5.44 10.30
CA TYR A 60 0.47 5.65 11.73
C TYR A 60 1.43 4.58 12.27
N THR A 61 2.53 5.02 12.87
CA THR A 61 3.59 4.14 13.37
C THR A 61 3.81 4.32 14.87
N VAL A 62 4.22 3.25 15.54
CA VAL A 62 4.67 3.26 16.95
C VAL A 62 5.98 2.50 17.06
N VAL A 63 6.80 2.83 18.06
CA VAL A 63 8.00 2.03 18.37
C VAL A 63 7.63 0.80 19.18
N GLU A 64 8.36 -0.31 19.00
CA GLU A 64 8.08 -1.58 19.67
C GLU A 64 8.11 -1.50 21.21
N THR A 65 8.86 -0.56 21.77
CA THR A 65 8.95 -0.40 23.24
C THR A 65 7.85 0.45 23.84
N MET A 66 6.91 0.91 23.02
CA MET A 66 5.74 1.62 23.51
C MET A 66 4.86 0.67 24.30
N SER A 67 4.35 1.11 25.46
CA SER A 67 3.47 0.25 26.25
C SER A 67 2.17 -0.05 25.49
N VAL A 68 1.68 -1.28 25.62
CA VAL A 68 0.46 -1.75 24.96
C VAL A 68 -0.74 -0.87 25.32
N ALA A 69 -0.83 -0.43 26.57
CA ALA A 69 -1.90 0.48 27.01
C ALA A 69 -1.94 1.79 26.19
N LYS A 70 -0.77 2.41 25.94
CA LYS A 70 -0.70 3.63 25.13
C LYS A 70 -1.03 3.35 23.67
N VAL A 71 -0.56 2.22 23.14
CA VAL A 71 -0.90 1.76 21.77
C VAL A 71 -2.41 1.61 21.60
N VAL A 72 -3.10 0.95 22.53
CA VAL A 72 -4.56 0.76 22.47
C VAL A 72 -5.30 2.10 22.51
N VAL A 73 -4.87 3.03 23.37
CA VAL A 73 -5.46 4.38 23.43
C VAL A 73 -5.31 5.09 22.09
N LEU A 74 -4.10 5.10 21.51
CA LEU A 74 -3.86 5.72 20.20
C LEU A 74 -4.71 5.09 19.11
N PHE A 75 -4.66 3.76 18.99
CA PHE A 75 -5.40 3.00 17.98
C PHE A 75 -6.90 3.34 17.98
N ARG A 76 -7.51 3.45 19.17
CA ARG A 76 -8.93 3.82 19.32
C ARG A 76 -9.19 5.31 19.10
N SER A 77 -8.31 6.18 19.57
CA SER A 77 -8.50 7.65 19.49
C SER A 77 -8.55 8.17 18.06
N VAL A 78 -7.77 7.57 17.16
CA VAL A 78 -7.72 7.93 15.73
C VAL A 78 -8.42 6.91 14.84
N VAL A 79 -9.17 5.96 15.42
CA VAL A 79 -10.00 4.96 14.73
C VAL A 79 -9.24 4.23 13.62
N LEU A 80 -8.05 3.73 13.96
CA LEU A 80 -7.21 3.01 13.01
C LEU A 80 -7.78 1.61 12.73
N ARG A 81 -7.48 1.11 11.53
CA ARG A 81 -7.66 -0.32 11.18
C ARG A 81 -6.34 -1.07 11.21
N HIS A 82 -5.26 -0.38 10.86
CA HIS A 82 -3.90 -0.91 10.85
C HIS A 82 -2.98 0.13 11.49
N MET A 83 -2.01 -0.35 12.26
CA MET A 83 -0.99 0.46 12.90
C MET A 83 0.34 -0.27 12.76
N LEU A 84 1.38 0.42 12.33
CA LEU A 84 2.69 -0.19 12.10
C LEU A 84 3.53 -0.14 13.38
N ILE A 85 4.12 -1.26 13.75
CA ILE A 85 5.08 -1.33 14.87
C ILE A 85 6.47 -1.35 14.27
N MET A 86 7.26 -0.33 14.59
CA MET A 86 8.64 -0.19 14.14
C MET A 86 9.57 -0.79 15.19
N PRO A 87 10.44 -1.75 14.82
CA PRO A 87 11.47 -2.24 15.73
C PRO A 87 12.41 -1.10 16.09
N LYS A 88 13.02 -1.15 17.29
CA LYS A 88 14.15 -0.28 17.58
C LYS A 88 15.31 -0.75 16.71
N PHE A 89 15.64 0.04 15.70
CA PHE A 89 16.86 -0.19 14.93
C PHE A 89 18.06 0.00 15.86
N GLN A 90 18.60 -1.10 16.39
CA GLN A 90 19.97 -1.17 16.89
C GLN A 90 20.82 -1.53 15.67
N GLY A 91 21.41 -0.53 15.02
CA GLY A 91 22.42 -0.78 14.00
C GLY A 91 23.57 -1.61 14.58
N PRO A 92 24.42 -2.24 13.74
CA PRO A 92 25.60 -2.95 14.25
C PRO A 92 26.49 -1.98 15.03
N GLU A 93 26.94 -2.41 16.23
CA GLU A 93 28.02 -1.74 16.99
C GLU A 93 29.33 -1.70 16.20
#